data_AF-T0S2T0-F1
#
_entry.id   AF-T0S2T0-F1
#
_cell.length_a   1.000
_cell.length_b   1.000
_cell.length_c   1.000
_cell.angle_alpha   90.00
_cell.angle_beta   90.00
_cell.angle_gamma   90.00
#
_symmetry.space_group_name_H-M   'P 1'
#
loop_
_entity.id
_entity.type
_entity.pdbx_description
1 polymer ?
#
loop_
_entity_poly.entity_id
_entity_poly.type
_entity_poly.pdbx_seq_one_letter_code
_entity_poly.pdbx_strand_id
1 'polypeptide(L)'
;MPGPLCLLYTVVFDGLALATGVTSAGSVGALAGAVALSMPLLSLPLLVCWKIDDEFDRPWIETLFGLWLMDATLLLRTLCAIRVTPFAARQLLTRALFVATHVAVALRLDGHLDWHWSSVFLPLTLSLFCGASPVPVLQVLLLGLHLDGILTWSYPALLAPMWVPLVVVGVILPMGTLYGHGSFLRNAMRLVASWAAATLFVGPSLLLVVRLEYACFPAIYIALPWIVLYSLCVLGALASSTKEASRRGHFETFTVV
;
A
#
# COMPACT_ATOMS: atom_id res chain seq x y z
N MET A 1 11.03 -3.24 -16.56
CA MET A 1 10.58 -3.53 -15.19
C MET A 1 9.52 -2.51 -14.82
N PRO A 2 8.37 -2.94 -14.29
CA PRO A 2 7.36 -2.00 -13.81
C PRO A 2 7.98 -1.15 -12.68
N GLY A 3 8.01 0.17 -12.85
CA GLY A 3 8.54 1.08 -11.83
C GLY A 3 7.70 1.06 -10.54
N PRO A 4 8.10 1.78 -9.48
CA PRO A 4 7.35 1.84 -8.21
C PRO A 4 5.91 2.33 -8.38
N LEU A 5 5.64 3.16 -9.39
CA LEU A 5 4.28 3.55 -9.80
C LEU A 5 3.49 2.41 -10.42
N CYS A 6 4.16 1.47 -11.08
CA CYS A 6 3.55 0.27 -11.60
C CYS A 6 3.37 -0.76 -10.48
N LEU A 7 4.13 -0.71 -9.38
CA LEU A 7 3.85 -1.45 -8.15
C LEU A 7 2.66 -0.86 -7.37
N LEU A 8 2.52 0.45 -7.32
CA LEU A 8 1.31 1.09 -6.75
C LEU A 8 0.09 0.90 -7.64
N TYR A 9 0.26 0.98 -8.96
CA TYR A 9 -0.76 0.63 -9.93
C TYR A 9 -1.08 -0.86 -9.85
N THR A 10 -0.13 -1.79 -9.73
CA THR A 10 -0.48 -3.21 -9.55
C THR A 10 -1.00 -3.50 -8.14
N VAL A 11 -0.63 -2.78 -7.08
CA VAL A 11 -1.21 -3.01 -5.73
C VAL A 11 -2.58 -2.34 -5.57
N VAL A 12 -2.83 -1.20 -6.20
CA VAL A 12 -4.14 -0.53 -6.16
C VAL A 12 -5.03 -1.02 -7.29
N PHE A 13 -4.52 -1.15 -8.51
CA PHE A 13 -5.24 -1.62 -9.70
C PHE A 13 -5.23 -3.14 -9.85
N ASP A 14 -4.11 -3.86 -9.68
CA ASP A 14 -4.20 -5.33 -9.55
C ASP A 14 -4.66 -5.73 -8.15
N GLY A 15 -4.43 -4.97 -7.08
CA GLY A 15 -5.07 -5.27 -5.80
C GLY A 15 -6.57 -5.02 -5.86
N LEU A 16 -7.07 -3.93 -6.46
CA LEU A 16 -8.49 -3.85 -6.79
C LEU A 16 -8.88 -4.94 -7.79
N ALA A 17 -8.13 -5.25 -8.85
CA ALA A 17 -8.55 -6.23 -9.87
C ALA A 17 -8.43 -7.70 -9.40
N LEU A 18 -7.55 -8.00 -8.45
CA LEU A 18 -7.36 -9.29 -7.76
C LEU A 18 -8.37 -9.46 -6.66
N ALA A 19 -8.59 -8.41 -5.87
CA ALA A 19 -9.57 -8.39 -4.82
C ALA A 19 -10.97 -8.45 -5.45
N THR A 20 -11.24 -7.64 -6.48
CA THR A 20 -12.53 -7.65 -7.20
C THR A 20 -12.68 -8.82 -8.16
N GLY A 21 -11.60 -9.45 -8.64
CA GLY A 21 -11.67 -10.62 -9.53
C GLY A 21 -12.58 -10.46 -10.75
N VAL A 22 -12.88 -9.22 -11.18
CA VAL A 22 -13.93 -8.97 -12.17
C VAL A 22 -13.35 -9.19 -13.57
N THR A 23 -13.23 -10.46 -13.94
CA THR A 23 -13.63 -10.87 -15.28
C THR A 23 -15.16 -10.72 -15.35
N SER A 24 -15.63 -9.55 -15.80
CA SER A 24 -16.95 -9.26 -16.40
C SER A 24 -18.28 -9.78 -15.79
N ALA A 25 -18.29 -10.42 -14.62
CA ALA A 25 -19.51 -10.87 -13.93
C ALA A 25 -19.50 -10.41 -12.47
N GLY A 26 -20.12 -9.26 -12.22
CA GLY A 26 -20.17 -8.58 -10.92
C GLY A 26 -21.01 -9.32 -9.86
N SER A 27 -20.43 -10.31 -9.20
CA SER A 27 -21.03 -10.88 -8.00
C SER A 27 -20.62 -10.05 -6.77
N VAL A 28 -21.59 -9.72 -5.92
CA VAL A 28 -21.35 -9.13 -4.59
C VAL A 28 -20.32 -9.94 -3.80
N GLY A 29 -20.26 -11.26 -4.03
CA GLY A 29 -19.28 -12.16 -3.43
C GLY A 29 -17.83 -11.84 -3.79
N ALA A 30 -17.55 -11.40 -5.02
CA ALA A 30 -16.19 -11.03 -5.42
C ALA A 30 -15.73 -9.75 -4.69
N LEU A 31 -16.59 -8.74 -4.57
CA LEU A 31 -16.31 -7.55 -3.76
C LEU A 31 -16.18 -7.87 -2.27
N ALA A 32 -17.03 -8.76 -1.73
CA ALA A 32 -16.91 -9.19 -0.34
C ALA A 32 -15.58 -9.91 -0.08
N GLY A 33 -15.17 -10.79 -1.01
CA GLY A 33 -13.85 -11.42 -1.00
C GLY A 33 -12.72 -10.39 -1.08
N ALA A 34 -12.89 -9.36 -1.91
CA ALA A 34 -11.96 -8.25 -2.06
C ALA A 34 -11.68 -7.54 -0.73
N VAL A 35 -12.77 -7.15 -0.06
CA VAL A 35 -12.74 -6.43 1.21
C VAL A 35 -12.18 -7.32 2.31
N ALA A 36 -12.59 -8.60 2.36
CA ALA A 36 -12.08 -9.55 3.32
C ALA A 36 -10.56 -9.77 3.17
N LEU A 37 -10.06 -9.94 1.95
CA LEU A 37 -8.63 -10.13 1.68
C LEU A 37 -7.79 -8.87 1.94
N SER A 38 -8.40 -7.68 1.83
CA SER A 38 -7.72 -6.40 2.12
C SER A 38 -7.90 -5.93 3.57
N MET A 39 -8.71 -6.62 4.37
CA MET A 39 -8.93 -6.29 5.78
C MET A 39 -7.62 -6.25 6.59
N PRO A 40 -6.64 -7.16 6.41
CA PRO A 40 -5.35 -7.06 7.09
C PRO A 40 -4.59 -5.77 6.80
N LEU A 41 -4.68 -5.27 5.56
CA LEU A 41 -4.07 -3.99 5.19
C LEU A 41 -4.72 -2.82 5.95
N LEU A 42 -6.00 -2.94 6.31
CA LEU A 42 -6.72 -1.94 7.10
C LEU A 42 -6.46 -2.03 8.59
N SER A 43 -6.52 -3.24 9.13
CA SER A 43 -6.36 -3.45 10.56
C SER A 43 -4.91 -3.22 11.00
N LEU A 44 -3.93 -3.52 10.15
CA LEU A 44 -2.52 -3.45 10.54
C LEU A 44 -2.07 -2.03 10.89
N PRO A 45 -2.27 -0.97 10.07
CA PRO A 45 -1.92 0.39 10.46
C PRO A 45 -2.62 0.81 11.76
N LEU A 46 -3.87 0.42 11.97
CA LEU A 46 -4.62 0.70 13.20
C LEU A 46 -3.98 0.04 14.43
N LEU A 47 -3.71 -1.26 14.35
CA LEU A 47 -3.08 -2.03 15.42
C LEU A 47 -1.67 -1.50 15.73
N VAL A 48 -0.89 -1.15 14.70
CA VAL A 48 0.43 -0.53 14.85
C VAL A 48 0.31 0.84 15.53
N CYS A 49 -0.68 1.66 15.15
CA CYS A 49 -0.91 2.95 15.79
C CYS A 49 -1.26 2.80 17.27
N TRP A 50 -2.20 1.93 17.62
CA TRP A 50 -2.54 1.65 19.01
C TRP A 50 -1.37 1.06 19.80
N LYS A 51 -0.54 0.23 19.15
CA LYS A 51 0.66 -0.32 19.76
C LYS A 51 1.71 0.74 20.06
N ILE A 52 1.88 1.72 19.17
CA ILE A 52 2.82 2.84 19.33
C ILE A 52 2.36 3.84 20.40
N ASP A 53 1.05 3.99 20.61
CA ASP A 53 0.48 4.85 21.65
C ASP A 53 0.30 4.14 23.01
N ASP A 54 0.89 2.94 23.18
CA ASP A 54 0.80 2.11 24.39
C ASP A 54 -0.65 1.75 24.80
N GLU A 55 -1.61 1.79 23.87
CA GLU A 55 -3.00 1.37 24.11
C GLU A 55 -3.22 -0.14 23.87
N PHE A 56 -2.20 -0.84 23.38
CA PHE A 56 -2.27 -2.26 23.01
C PHE A 56 -1.08 -3.06 23.54
N ASP A 57 -1.28 -3.81 24.62
CA ASP A 57 -0.17 -4.51 25.32
C ASP A 57 0.32 -5.81 24.65
N ARG A 58 -0.30 -6.25 23.55
CA ARG A 58 0.06 -7.51 22.89
C ARG A 58 1.45 -7.46 22.23
N PRO A 59 2.19 -8.56 22.17
CA PRO A 59 3.50 -8.57 21.50
C PRO A 59 3.39 -8.20 20.00
N TRP A 60 4.49 -7.75 19.40
CA TRP A 60 4.52 -7.36 17.98
C TRP A 60 4.21 -8.53 17.06
N ILE A 61 4.54 -9.76 17.48
CA ILE A 61 4.14 -10.99 16.80
C ILE A 61 2.62 -11.11 16.60
N GLU A 62 1.82 -10.81 17.63
CA GLU A 62 0.34 -10.85 17.55
C GLU A 62 -0.18 -9.67 16.73
N THR A 63 0.42 -8.49 16.91
CA THR A 63 0.07 -7.25 16.21
C THR A 63 0.24 -7.39 14.69
N LEU A 64 1.30 -8.06 14.25
CA LEU A 64 1.65 -8.25 12.84
C LEU A 64 1.07 -9.54 12.22
N PHE A 65 0.32 -10.34 12.98
CA PHE A 65 -0.21 -11.63 12.51
C PHE A 65 -1.06 -11.51 11.24
N GLY A 66 -1.90 -10.47 11.14
CA GLY A 66 -2.72 -10.23 9.94
C GLY A 66 -1.87 -10.00 8.68
N LEU A 67 -0.76 -9.27 8.81
CA LEU A 67 0.19 -9.05 7.72
C LEU A 67 0.84 -10.37 7.29
N TRP A 68 1.18 -11.23 8.25
CA TRP A 68 1.79 -12.53 7.96
C TRP A 68 0.84 -13.50 7.27
N LEU A 69 -0.45 -13.47 7.64
CA LEU A 69 -1.47 -14.24 6.92
C LEU A 69 -1.56 -13.79 5.46
N MET A 70 -1.57 -12.48 5.23
CA MET A 70 -1.53 -11.93 3.86
C MET A 70 -0.26 -12.37 3.12
N ASP A 71 0.92 -12.23 3.74
CA ASP A 71 2.19 -12.66 3.15
C ASP A 71 2.20 -14.16 2.82
N ALA A 72 1.68 -15.00 3.70
CA ALA A 72 1.58 -16.45 3.48
C ALA A 72 0.66 -16.78 2.30
N THR A 73 -0.49 -16.12 2.18
CA THR A 73 -1.40 -16.30 1.03
C THR A 73 -0.74 -15.87 -0.28
N LEU A 74 0.00 -14.75 -0.25
CA LEU A 74 0.76 -14.26 -1.40
C LEU A 74 1.89 -15.24 -1.77
N LEU A 75 2.62 -15.77 -0.79
CA LEU A 75 3.70 -16.71 -1.02
C LEU A 75 3.17 -18.04 -1.61
N LEU A 76 2.07 -18.56 -1.06
CA LEU A 76 1.40 -19.77 -1.57
C LEU A 76 0.97 -19.59 -3.03
N ARG A 77 0.39 -18.43 -3.37
CA ARG A 77 0.01 -18.12 -4.75
C ARG A 77 1.21 -18.11 -5.70
N THR A 78 2.35 -17.54 -5.27
CA THR A 78 3.57 -17.58 -6.09
C THR A 78 4.13 -18.98 -6.25
N LEU A 79 4.05 -19.83 -5.22
CA LEU A 79 4.46 -21.23 -5.31
C LEU A 79 3.62 -21.99 -6.35
N CYS A 80 2.31 -21.77 -6.39
CA CYS A 80 1.45 -22.36 -7.42
C CYS A 80 1.82 -21.90 -8.84
N ALA A 81 2.30 -20.66 -8.99
CA ALA A 81 2.70 -20.09 -10.28
C ALA A 81 4.10 -20.50 -10.77
N ILE A 82 4.94 -21.14 -9.92
CA ILE A 82 6.33 -21.50 -10.25
C ILE A 82 6.45 -22.39 -11.48
N ARG A 83 5.50 -23.30 -11.66
CA ARG A 83 5.53 -24.22 -12.80
C ARG A 83 5.21 -23.55 -14.14
N VAL A 84 4.68 -22.33 -14.12
CA VAL A 84 4.13 -21.66 -15.31
C VAL A 84 5.08 -20.61 -15.87
N THR A 85 5.91 -19.96 -15.03
CA THR A 85 6.72 -18.81 -15.50
C THR A 85 8.17 -18.85 -15.01
N PRO A 86 9.16 -18.54 -15.87
CA PRO A 86 10.58 -18.50 -15.49
C PRO A 86 10.90 -17.38 -14.48
N PHE A 87 10.03 -16.38 -14.34
CA PHE A 87 10.18 -15.28 -13.39
C PHE A 87 9.73 -15.61 -11.96
N ALA A 88 9.02 -16.73 -11.77
CA ALA A 88 8.42 -17.07 -10.50
C ALA A 88 9.46 -17.37 -9.39
N ALA A 89 10.64 -17.91 -9.74
CA ALA A 89 11.71 -18.13 -8.77
C ALA A 89 12.21 -16.80 -8.15
N ARG A 90 12.39 -15.76 -8.99
CA ARG A 90 12.76 -14.42 -8.53
C ARG A 90 11.67 -13.79 -7.67
N GLN A 91 10.41 -13.97 -8.06
CA GLN A 91 9.27 -13.49 -7.28
C GLN A 91 9.15 -14.19 -5.93
N LEU A 92 9.34 -15.52 -5.89
CA LEU A 92 9.35 -16.29 -4.65
C LEU A 92 10.45 -15.79 -3.72
N LEU A 93 11.68 -15.63 -4.23
CA LEU A 93 12.80 -15.11 -3.44
C LEU A 93 12.49 -13.72 -2.87
N THR A 94 11.98 -12.81 -3.72
CA THR A 94 11.61 -11.45 -3.31
C THR A 94 10.56 -11.47 -2.18
N ARG A 95 9.53 -12.32 -2.30
CA ARG A 95 8.49 -12.47 -1.27
C ARG A 95 9.03 -13.12 0.01
N ALA A 96 9.82 -14.18 -0.11
CA ALA A 96 10.42 -14.84 1.04
C ALA A 96 11.31 -13.88 1.85
N LEU A 97 12.11 -13.04 1.16
CA LEU A 97 12.92 -12.00 1.80
C LEU A 97 12.06 -10.92 2.46
N PHE A 98 10.91 -10.56 1.87
CA PHE A 98 9.97 -9.62 2.46
C PHE A 98 9.36 -10.18 3.76
N VAL A 99 8.89 -11.44 3.74
CA VAL A 99 8.40 -12.13 4.95
C VAL A 99 9.49 -12.22 6.01
N ALA A 100 10.71 -12.58 5.62
CA ALA A 100 11.85 -12.64 6.53
C ALA A 100 12.12 -11.28 7.21
N THR A 101 11.93 -10.17 6.48
CA THR A 101 12.02 -8.82 7.05
C THR A 101 10.96 -8.60 8.12
N HIS A 102 9.69 -8.91 7.84
CA HIS A 102 8.61 -8.72 8.81
C HIS A 102 8.82 -9.53 10.09
N VAL A 103 9.27 -10.78 9.94
CA VAL A 103 9.61 -11.63 11.09
C VAL A 103 10.79 -11.04 11.87
N ALA A 104 11.87 -10.63 11.21
CA ALA A 104 13.03 -10.03 11.86
C ALA A 104 12.69 -8.72 12.58
N VAL A 105 11.86 -7.86 11.98
CA VAL A 105 11.36 -6.61 12.58
C VAL A 105 10.52 -6.92 13.81
N ALA A 106 9.59 -7.88 13.73
CA ALA A 106 8.76 -8.28 14.88
C ALA A 106 9.62 -8.79 16.04
N LEU A 107 10.55 -9.71 15.76
CA LEU A 107 11.46 -10.27 16.76
C LEU A 107 12.38 -9.20 17.36
N ARG A 108 12.83 -8.22 16.56
CA ARG A 108 13.63 -7.10 17.04
C ARG A 108 12.82 -6.20 17.97
N LEU A 109 11.59 -5.86 17.59
CA LEU A 109 10.69 -5.02 18.37
C LEU A 109 10.25 -5.69 19.68
N ASP A 110 10.14 -7.03 19.69
CA ASP A 110 9.86 -7.83 20.90
C ASP A 110 11.12 -8.08 21.76
N GLY A 111 12.30 -7.58 21.36
CA GLY A 111 13.54 -7.75 22.12
C GLY A 111 14.15 -9.16 22.07
N HIS A 112 13.71 -10.00 21.12
CA HIS A 112 14.25 -11.35 20.91
C HIS A 112 15.50 -11.39 20.02
N LEU A 113 15.79 -10.29 19.32
CA LEU A 113 16.89 -10.19 18.37
C LEU A 113 17.69 -8.92 18.66
N ASP A 114 19.02 -9.04 18.83
CA ASP A 114 19.91 -7.93 19.22
C ASP A 114 20.68 -7.29 18.05
N TRP A 115 20.31 -7.60 16.82
CA TRP A 115 21.02 -7.09 15.65
C TRP A 115 20.77 -5.60 15.42
N HIS A 116 21.72 -4.98 14.73
CA HIS A 116 21.58 -3.64 14.17
C HIS A 116 20.40 -3.58 13.18
N TRP A 117 19.68 -2.46 13.16
CA TRP A 117 18.55 -2.21 12.26
C TRP A 117 18.94 -2.32 10.78
N SER A 118 20.14 -1.87 10.42
CA SER A 118 20.70 -2.11 9.08
C SER A 118 20.76 -3.60 8.70
N SER A 119 21.06 -4.48 9.66
CA SER A 119 21.07 -5.94 9.45
C SER A 119 19.65 -6.50 9.38
N VAL A 120 18.74 -6.01 10.23
CA VAL A 120 17.31 -6.38 10.22
C VAL A 120 16.64 -6.03 8.88
N PHE A 121 17.02 -4.90 8.28
CA PHE A 121 16.52 -4.47 6.97
C PHE A 121 17.27 -5.04 5.76
N LEU A 122 18.31 -5.85 5.97
CA LEU A 122 19.07 -6.46 4.87
C LEU A 122 18.18 -7.31 3.94
N PRO A 123 17.28 -8.19 4.44
CA PRO A 123 16.42 -8.97 3.56
C PRO A 123 15.50 -8.08 2.71
N LEU A 124 14.98 -6.98 3.27
CA LEU A 124 14.17 -6.01 2.53
C LEU A 124 14.99 -5.31 1.45
N THR A 125 16.21 -4.91 1.77
CA THR A 125 17.14 -4.26 0.84
C THR A 125 17.42 -5.19 -0.36
N LEU A 126 17.69 -6.47 -0.09
CA LEU A 126 17.88 -7.50 -1.13
C LEU A 126 16.60 -7.74 -1.95
N SER A 127 15.45 -7.81 -1.29
CA SER A 127 14.14 -7.96 -1.94
C SER A 127 13.87 -6.80 -2.91
N LEU A 128 14.08 -5.56 -2.45
CA LEU A 128 13.91 -4.36 -3.26
C LEU A 128 14.95 -4.28 -4.39
N PHE A 129 16.19 -4.69 -4.17
CA PHE A 129 17.19 -4.77 -5.23
C PHE A 129 16.80 -5.79 -6.33
N CYS A 130 16.19 -6.90 -5.93
CA CYS A 130 15.65 -7.89 -6.85
C CYS A 130 14.38 -7.44 -7.56
N GLY A 131 13.58 -6.51 -7.04
CA GLY A 131 12.24 -6.24 -7.58
C GLY A 131 11.94 -4.81 -8.00
N ALA A 132 12.67 -3.83 -7.48
CA ALA A 132 12.23 -2.45 -7.41
C ALA A 132 13.26 -1.44 -7.93
N SER A 133 12.87 -0.17 -7.88
CA SER A 133 13.74 0.97 -8.14
C SER A 133 14.85 1.06 -7.07
N PRO A 134 16.04 1.61 -7.38
CA PRO A 134 17.08 1.88 -6.38
C PRO A 134 16.63 2.85 -5.27
N VAL A 135 15.57 3.63 -5.50
CA VAL A 135 15.07 4.66 -4.58
C VAL A 135 14.62 4.06 -3.22
N PRO A 136 13.69 3.09 -3.17
CA PRO A 136 13.35 2.38 -1.92
C PRO A 136 14.54 1.69 -1.24
N VAL A 137 15.47 1.13 -2.01
CA VAL A 137 16.66 0.44 -1.48
C VAL A 137 17.50 1.42 -0.66
N LEU A 138 17.81 2.58 -1.26
CA LEU A 138 18.58 3.63 -0.60
C LEU A 138 17.87 4.13 0.65
N GLN A 139 16.55 4.34 0.57
CA GLN A 139 15.77 4.82 1.71
C GLN A 139 15.77 3.85 2.89
N VAL A 140 15.54 2.55 2.65
CA VAL A 140 15.55 1.53 3.70
C VAL A 140 16.93 1.44 4.36
N LEU A 141 18.00 1.54 3.56
CA LEU A 141 19.36 1.54 4.07
C LEU A 141 19.65 2.77 4.95
N LEU A 142 19.29 3.97 4.48
CA LEU A 142 19.45 5.21 5.24
C LEU A 142 18.65 5.17 6.54
N LEU A 143 17.43 4.63 6.51
CA LEU A 143 16.60 4.47 7.70
C LEU A 143 17.25 3.50 8.70
N GLY A 144 17.76 2.35 8.24
CA GLY A 144 18.48 1.40 9.08
C GLY A 144 19.70 2.02 9.76
N LEU A 145 20.55 2.72 9.00
CA LEU A 145 21.73 3.42 9.53
C LEU A 145 21.37 4.53 10.52
N HIS A 146 20.25 5.22 10.31
CA HIS A 146 19.76 6.22 11.24
C HIS A 146 19.27 5.59 12.55
N LEU A 147 18.49 4.50 12.48
CA LEU A 147 18.04 3.78 13.67
C LEU A 147 19.20 3.12 14.43
N ASP A 148 20.30 2.82 13.77
CA ASP A 148 21.56 2.37 14.39
C ASP A 148 22.38 3.50 15.03
N GLY A 149 21.94 4.76 14.89
CA GLY A 149 22.66 5.93 15.40
C GLY A 149 23.93 6.30 14.62
N ILE A 150 24.17 5.65 13.47
CA ILE A 150 25.33 5.94 12.60
C ILE A 150 25.10 7.24 11.82
N LEU A 151 23.85 7.50 11.41
CA LEU A 151 23.47 8.66 10.62
C LEU A 151 22.63 9.63 11.45
N THR A 152 23.05 10.89 11.58
CA THR A 152 22.37 11.92 12.41
C THR A 152 21.44 12.83 11.62
N TRP A 153 21.09 12.47 10.38
CA TRP A 153 20.24 13.29 9.52
C TRP A 153 18.80 13.37 10.04
N SER A 154 18.09 14.44 9.68
CA SER A 154 16.67 14.59 9.99
C SER A 154 15.79 13.64 9.15
N TYR A 155 14.62 13.27 9.68
CA TYR A 155 13.67 12.40 8.97
C TYR A 155 13.25 12.90 7.57
N PRO A 156 13.03 14.21 7.33
CA PRO A 156 12.78 14.73 5.99
C PRO A 156 13.93 14.45 5.02
N ALA A 157 15.18 14.51 5.48
CA ALA A 157 16.34 14.22 4.65
C ALA A 157 16.46 12.71 4.36
N LEU A 158 16.20 11.86 5.36
CA LEU A 158 16.20 10.39 5.19
C LEU A 158 15.12 9.92 4.20
N LEU A 159 13.95 10.55 4.23
CA LEU A 159 12.82 10.24 3.37
C LEU A 159 12.85 11.03 2.04
N ALA A 160 13.91 11.81 1.80
CA ALA A 160 14.10 12.57 0.57
C ALA A 160 13.94 11.75 -0.72
N PRO A 161 14.45 10.51 -0.80
CA PRO A 161 14.24 9.67 -1.97
C PRO A 161 12.74 9.42 -2.29
N MET A 162 11.85 9.43 -1.29
CA MET A 162 10.40 9.29 -1.52
C MET A 162 9.71 10.58 -1.95
N TRP A 163 10.24 11.75 -1.59
CA TRP A 163 9.59 13.02 -1.97
C TRP A 163 9.47 13.17 -3.47
N VAL A 164 10.44 12.67 -4.25
CA VAL A 164 10.42 12.78 -5.71
C VAL A 164 9.21 12.04 -6.31
N PRO A 165 9.00 10.72 -6.07
CA PRO A 165 7.76 10.05 -6.46
C PRO A 165 6.50 10.74 -5.95
N LEU A 166 6.51 11.24 -4.71
CA LEU A 166 5.35 11.90 -4.11
C LEU A 166 5.00 13.22 -4.82
N VAL A 167 5.98 14.02 -5.23
CA VAL A 167 5.77 15.24 -6.02
C VAL A 167 5.24 14.90 -7.42
N VAL A 168 5.79 13.86 -8.05
CA VAL A 168 5.32 13.40 -9.37
C VAL A 168 3.86 12.97 -9.30
N VAL A 169 3.52 12.10 -8.35
CA VAL A 169 2.14 11.61 -8.17
C VAL A 169 1.21 12.70 -7.68
N GLY A 170 1.68 13.55 -6.76
CA GLY A 170 0.85 14.51 -6.05
C GLY A 170 0.63 15.83 -6.78
N VAL A 171 1.50 16.19 -7.72
CA VAL A 171 1.43 17.47 -8.45
C VAL A 171 1.29 17.24 -9.95
N ILE A 172 2.19 16.45 -10.54
CA ILE A 172 2.27 16.32 -12.01
C ILE A 172 1.05 15.57 -12.57
N LEU A 173 0.67 14.44 -11.97
CA LEU A 173 -0.48 13.66 -12.43
C LEU A 173 -1.81 14.44 -12.34
N PRO A 174 -2.15 15.11 -11.21
CA PRO A 174 -3.31 15.99 -11.13
C PRO A 174 -3.35 17.07 -12.20
N MET A 175 -2.22 17.74 -12.46
CA MET A 175 -2.14 18.79 -13.48
C MET A 175 -2.39 18.25 -14.89
N GLY A 176 -1.99 17.01 -15.16
CA GLY A 176 -2.31 16.32 -16.42
C GLY A 176 -3.81 16.21 -16.70
N THR A 177 -4.66 16.17 -15.65
CA THR A 177 -6.12 16.06 -15.81
C THR A 177 -6.77 17.31 -16.42
N LEU A 178 -6.08 18.46 -16.37
CA LEU A 178 -6.57 19.73 -16.93
C LEU A 178 -6.54 19.76 -18.46
N TYR A 179 -5.69 18.95 -19.09
CA TYR A 179 -5.57 18.89 -20.56
C TYR A 179 -6.64 18.03 -21.24
N GLY A 180 -7.63 17.52 -20.49
CA GLY A 180 -8.71 16.70 -21.02
C GLY A 180 -9.74 17.52 -21.83
N HIS A 181 -10.16 16.98 -22.98
CA HIS A 181 -11.31 17.51 -23.73
C HIS A 181 -12.59 17.27 -22.91
N GLY A 182 -13.18 18.33 -22.35
CA GLY A 182 -14.35 18.26 -21.48
C GLY A 182 -14.82 19.63 -21.03
N SER A 183 -16.00 19.70 -20.41
CA SER A 183 -16.48 20.94 -19.80
C SER A 183 -15.56 21.38 -18.66
N PHE A 184 -15.38 22.69 -18.49
CA PHE A 184 -14.56 23.28 -17.43
C PHE A 184 -14.90 22.70 -16.04
N LEU A 185 -16.20 22.61 -15.72
CA LEU A 185 -16.67 22.07 -14.44
C LEU A 185 -16.21 20.62 -14.22
N ARG A 186 -16.26 19.77 -15.25
CA ARG A 186 -15.81 18.37 -15.14
C ARG A 186 -14.30 18.30 -14.90
N ASN A 187 -13.51 19.13 -15.59
CA ASN A 187 -12.06 19.18 -15.42
C ASN A 187 -11.68 19.71 -14.03
N ALA A 188 -12.38 20.73 -13.53
CA ALA A 188 -12.20 21.22 -12.17
C ALA A 188 -12.50 20.14 -11.11
N MET A 189 -13.60 19.40 -11.26
CA MET A 189 -13.93 18.30 -10.34
C MET A 189 -12.89 17.17 -10.38
N ARG A 190 -12.37 16.82 -11.56
CA ARG A 190 -11.28 15.84 -11.70
C ARG A 190 -9.99 16.30 -11.03
N LEU A 191 -9.65 17.58 -11.21
CA LEU A 191 -8.49 18.17 -10.55
C LEU A 191 -8.63 18.08 -9.03
N VAL A 192 -9.75 18.55 -8.47
CA VAL A 192 -10.01 18.50 -7.02
C VAL A 192 -9.96 17.07 -6.50
N ALA A 193 -10.61 16.13 -7.19
CA ALA A 193 -10.57 14.71 -6.81
C ALA A 193 -9.14 14.14 -6.85
N SER A 194 -8.36 14.48 -7.87
CA SER A 194 -6.97 14.01 -8.00
C SER A 194 -6.05 14.59 -6.91
N TRP A 195 -6.20 15.86 -6.55
CA TRP A 195 -5.48 16.49 -5.45
C TRP A 195 -5.89 15.93 -4.09
N ALA A 196 -7.19 15.66 -3.89
CA ALA A 196 -7.67 15.01 -2.69
C ALA A 196 -7.08 13.60 -2.55
N ALA A 197 -7.11 12.80 -3.62
CA ALA A 197 -6.51 11.46 -3.64
C ALA A 197 -5.00 11.50 -3.39
N ALA A 198 -4.28 12.42 -4.04
CA ALA A 198 -2.86 12.65 -3.82
C ALA A 198 -2.55 13.02 -2.36
N THR A 199 -3.32 13.93 -1.78
CA THR A 199 -3.15 14.37 -0.39
C THR A 199 -3.40 13.23 0.59
N LEU A 200 -4.45 12.44 0.36
CA LEU A 200 -4.73 11.26 1.18
C LEU A 200 -3.65 10.18 1.04
N PHE A 201 -3.04 10.06 -0.14
CA PHE A 201 -1.97 9.11 -0.41
C PHE A 201 -0.63 9.52 0.23
N VAL A 202 -0.27 10.80 0.14
CA VAL A 202 0.98 11.37 0.66
C VAL A 202 0.88 11.68 2.16
N GLY A 203 -0.33 11.92 2.64
CA GLY A 203 -0.66 12.35 4.01
C GLY A 203 -0.01 11.50 5.10
N PRO A 204 -0.10 10.15 5.08
CA PRO A 204 0.51 9.32 6.12
C PRO A 204 2.02 9.53 6.25
N SER A 205 2.73 9.65 5.13
CA SER A 205 4.18 9.90 5.14
C SER A 205 4.51 11.28 5.73
N LEU A 206 3.76 12.32 5.36
CA LEU A 206 3.94 13.66 5.92
C LEU A 206 3.63 13.70 7.42
N LEU A 207 2.51 13.11 7.83
CA LEU A 207 2.12 13.05 9.24
C LEU A 207 3.12 12.24 10.06
N LEU A 208 3.67 11.15 9.51
CA LEU A 208 4.73 10.40 10.16
C LEU A 208 5.97 11.28 10.41
N VAL A 209 6.41 12.07 9.43
CA VAL A 209 7.52 13.02 9.61
C VAL A 209 7.20 14.08 10.66
N VAL A 210 6.00 14.67 10.59
CA VAL A 210 5.54 15.66 11.58
C VAL A 210 5.56 15.05 12.98
N ARG A 211 5.13 13.79 13.14
CA ARG A 211 5.13 13.12 14.44
C ARG A 211 6.55 12.83 14.94
N LEU A 212 7.42 12.36 14.04
CA LEU A 212 8.77 11.94 14.42
C LEU A 212 9.68 13.11 14.79
N GLU A 213 9.48 14.31 14.22
CA GLU A 213 10.39 15.43 14.40
C GLU A 213 9.77 16.70 15.02
N TYR A 214 8.47 16.98 14.79
CA TYR A 214 7.92 18.31 15.07
C TYR A 214 6.80 18.36 16.12
N ALA A 215 5.97 17.33 16.25
CA ALA A 215 4.79 17.36 17.12
C ALA A 215 4.42 15.99 17.70
N CYS A 216 3.92 15.95 18.93
CA CYS A 216 3.34 14.74 19.52
C CYS A 216 1.81 14.75 19.34
N PHE A 217 1.28 13.77 18.61
CA PHE A 217 -0.15 13.56 18.44
C PHE A 217 -0.45 12.06 18.28
N PRO A 218 -1.66 11.57 18.61
CA PRO A 218 -2.04 10.16 18.50
C PRO A 218 -1.76 9.52 17.12
N ALA A 219 -1.24 8.30 17.11
CA ALA A 219 -0.67 7.64 15.92
C ALA A 219 -1.77 7.35 14.91
N ILE A 220 -2.98 7.15 15.42
CA ILE A 220 -4.20 6.97 14.64
C ILE A 220 -4.39 8.03 13.56
N TYR A 221 -3.94 9.28 13.78
CA TYR A 221 -4.04 10.34 12.77
C TYR A 221 -3.14 10.08 11.56
N ILE A 222 -2.05 9.32 11.71
CA ILE A 222 -1.18 8.91 10.60
C ILE A 222 -1.93 7.91 9.68
N ALA A 223 -2.72 7.00 10.26
CA ALA A 223 -3.47 5.99 9.50
C ALA A 223 -4.76 6.54 8.85
N LEU A 224 -5.34 7.62 9.41
CA LEU A 224 -6.63 8.16 9.00
C LEU A 224 -6.72 8.48 7.49
N PRO A 225 -5.75 9.19 6.85
CA PRO A 225 -5.83 9.49 5.43
C PRO A 225 -5.94 8.24 4.55
N TRP A 226 -5.24 7.17 4.94
CA TRP A 226 -5.25 5.92 4.20
C TRP A 226 -6.58 5.15 4.38
N ILE A 227 -7.17 5.18 5.58
CA ILE A 227 -8.50 4.60 5.84
C ILE A 227 -9.57 5.34 5.02
N VAL A 228 -9.54 6.68 5.02
CA VAL A 228 -10.47 7.50 4.23
C VAL A 228 -10.31 7.19 2.74
N LEU A 229 -9.08 7.12 2.25
CA LEU A 229 -8.81 6.76 0.85
C LEU A 229 -9.37 5.38 0.50
N TYR A 230 -9.12 4.37 1.34
CA TYR A 230 -9.63 3.03 1.15
C TYR A 230 -11.17 3.01 1.12
N SER A 231 -11.83 3.67 2.09
CA SER A 231 -13.29 3.75 2.13
C SER A 231 -13.87 4.40 0.87
N LEU A 232 -13.26 5.48 0.37
CA LEU A 232 -13.66 6.13 -0.87
C LEU A 232 -13.51 5.19 -2.08
N CYS A 233 -12.43 4.40 -2.14
CA CYS A 233 -12.24 3.40 -3.20
C CYS A 233 -13.32 2.32 -3.18
N VAL A 234 -13.66 1.79 -2.00
CA VAL A 234 -14.73 0.79 -1.84
C VAL A 234 -16.09 1.36 -2.23
N LEU A 235 -16.43 2.56 -1.77
CA LEU A 235 -17.68 3.24 -2.13
C LEU A 235 -17.75 3.53 -3.64
N GLY A 236 -16.63 3.93 -4.25
CA GLY A 236 -16.52 4.13 -5.69
C GLY A 236 -16.76 2.85 -6.48
N ALA A 237 -16.15 1.73 -6.05
CA ALA A 237 -16.36 0.41 -6.65
C ALA A 237 -17.83 -0.03 -6.54
N LEU A 238 -18.46 0.13 -5.37
CA LEU A 238 -19.87 -0.16 -5.15
C LEU A 238 -20.80 0.69 -6.04
N ALA A 239 -20.52 1.99 -6.16
CA ALA A 239 -21.31 2.88 -7.01
C ALA A 239 -21.14 2.57 -8.51
N SER A 240 -19.99 2.03 -8.91
CA SER A 240 -19.74 1.61 -10.28
C SER A 240 -20.48 0.32 -10.65
N SER A 241 -20.55 -0.65 -9.73
CA SER A 241 -21.21 -1.94 -9.98
C SER A 241 -22.73 -1.81 -10.08
N THR A 242 -23.35 -0.95 -9.28
CA THR A 242 -24.80 -0.69 -9.35
C THR A 242 -25.22 -0.06 -10.68
N LYS A 243 -24.39 0.85 -11.22
CA LYS A 243 -24.64 1.47 -12.54
C LYS A 243 -24.55 0.45 -13.68
N GLU A 244 -23.62 -0.50 -13.60
CA GLU A 244 -23.48 -1.52 -14.64
C GLU A 244 -24.64 -2.52 -14.61
N ALA A 245 -25.06 -2.95 -13.42
CA ALA A 245 -26.23 -3.82 -13.24
C ALA A 245 -27.51 -3.19 -13.80
N SER A 246 -27.74 -1.89 -13.52
CA SER A 246 -28.88 -1.15 -14.06
C SER A 246 -28.87 -1.07 -15.59
N ARG A 247 -27.69 -0.92 -16.23
CA ARG A 247 -27.60 -0.92 -17.70
C ARG A 247 -27.91 -2.28 -18.30
N ARG A 248 -27.43 -3.38 -17.71
CA ARG A 248 -27.70 -4.75 -18.21
C ARG A 248 -29.19 -5.09 -18.14
N GLY A 249 -29.86 -4.75 -17.03
CA GLY A 249 -31.30 -4.99 -16.88
C GLY A 249 -32.15 -4.31 -17.96
N HIS A 250 -31.75 -3.12 -18.42
CA HIS A 250 -32.43 -2.47 -19.54
C HIS A 250 -32.22 -3.20 -20.87
N PHE A 251 -31.03 -3.74 -21.17
CA PHE A 251 -30.81 -4.46 -22.42
C PHE A 251 -31.61 -5.76 -22.53
N GLU A 252 -31.74 -6.51 -21.43
CA GLU A 252 -32.50 -7.76 -21.42
C GLU A 252 -34.00 -7.53 -21.67
N THR A 253 -34.56 -6.40 -21.24
CA THR A 253 -35.96 -6.04 -21.56
C THR A 253 -36.21 -5.71 -23.03
N PHE A 254 -35.19 -5.35 -23.81
CA PHE A 254 -35.35 -4.98 -25.23
C PHE A 254 -35.16 -6.14 -26.21
N THR A 255 -34.56 -7.26 -25.78
CA THR A 255 -34.26 -8.40 -26.66
C THR A 255 -35.33 -9.51 -26.70
N VAL A 256 -36.48 -9.31 -26.05
CA VAL A 256 -37.57 -10.32 -25.95
C VAL A 256 -38.77 -9.94 -26.84
N VAL A 257 -38.55 -9.25 -27.95
CA VAL A 257 -39.61 -8.87 -28.91
C VAL A 257 -39.31 -9.42 -30.30
#